data_AF-A0A9E4X2K3-F1
#
_entry.id   AF-A0A9E4X2K3-F1
#
_cell.length_a   1.000
_cell.length_b   1.000
_cell.length_c   1.000
_cell.angle_alpha   90.00
_cell.angle_beta   90.00
_cell.angle_gamma   90.00
#
_symmetry.space_group_name_H-M   'P 1'
#
loop_
_entity.id
_entity.type
_entity.pdbx_description
1 polymer ?
#
loop_
_entity_poly.entity_id
_entity_poly.type
_entity_poly.pdbx_seq_one_letter_code
_entity_poly.pdbx_strand_id
1 'polypeptide(L)'
;MQEAIDIYNNSVVPAAKTQKGFQGAYLMTDAGSGKALSITVWESEADMQAGESSGGYYQEQIAKFGGLMAGPPILDHYELSVETSA
;
A
#
# COMPACT_ATOMS: atom_id res chain seq x y z
N MET A 1 2.29 14.79 6.52
CA MET A 1 1.77 14.24 5.25
C MET A 1 2.86 14.06 4.20
N GLN A 2 3.66 15.10 3.89
CA GLN A 2 4.75 14.99 2.91
C GLN A 2 5.68 13.79 3.16
N GLU A 3 6.08 13.57 4.41
CA GLU A 3 6.94 12.44 4.78
C GLU A 3 6.33 11.06 4.43
N ALA A 4 5.02 10.88 4.61
CA ALA A 4 4.35 9.64 4.23
C ALA A 4 4.34 9.44 2.70
N ILE A 5 4.17 10.53 1.94
CA ILE A 5 4.26 10.52 0.47
C ILE A 5 5.68 10.16 0.03
N ASP A 6 6.69 10.72 0.71
CA ASP A 6 8.09 10.45 0.40
C ASP A 6 8.47 8.99 0.68
N ILE A 7 8.03 8.43 1.81
CA ILE A 7 8.20 6.99 2.12
C ILE A 7 7.53 6.15 1.03
N TYR A 8 6.34 6.53 0.59
CA TYR A 8 5.61 5.79 -0.44
C TYR A 8 6.36 5.77 -1.78
N ASN A 9 6.80 6.94 -2.24
CA ASN A 9 7.51 7.09 -3.51
C ASN A 9 8.90 6.43 -3.48
N ASN A 10 9.63 6.57 -2.39
CA ASN A 10 11.04 6.16 -2.32
C ASN A 10 11.22 4.72 -1.83
N SER A 11 10.21 4.13 -1.19
CA SER A 11 10.31 2.79 -0.60
C SER A 11 9.18 1.87 -1.02
N VAL A 12 7.92 2.26 -0.76
CA VAL A 12 6.78 1.35 -0.92
C VAL A 12 6.60 0.96 -2.38
N VAL A 13 6.51 1.92 -3.30
CA VAL A 13 6.29 1.68 -4.73
C VAL A 13 7.46 0.92 -5.37
N PRO A 14 8.74 1.31 -5.17
CA PRO A 14 9.86 0.54 -5.70
C PRO A 14 9.85 -0.92 -5.24
N ALA A 15 9.60 -1.18 -3.96
CA ALA A 15 9.57 -2.53 -3.43
C ALA A 15 8.30 -3.31 -3.84
N ALA A 16 7.16 -2.63 -4.05
CA ALA A 16 5.94 -3.25 -4.58
C ALA A 16 6.18 -3.80 -5.99
N LYS A 17 6.85 -2.99 -6.84
CA LYS A 17 7.17 -3.34 -8.22
C LYS A 17 8.07 -4.57 -8.37
N THR A 18 8.76 -5.00 -7.31
CA THR A 18 9.57 -6.24 -7.34
C THR A 18 8.76 -7.47 -6.95
N GLN A 19 7.56 -7.30 -6.39
CA GLN A 19 6.69 -8.40 -6.01
C GLN A 19 6.02 -8.98 -7.26
N LYS A 20 5.88 -10.30 -7.28
CA LYS A 20 5.12 -10.98 -8.32
C LYS A 20 3.67 -10.51 -8.29
N GLY A 21 3.07 -10.33 -9.46
CA GLY A 21 1.66 -10.00 -9.60
C GLY A 21 1.29 -8.55 -9.28
N PHE A 22 2.22 -7.67 -8.89
CA PHE A 22 1.92 -6.26 -8.65
C PHE A 22 1.48 -5.55 -9.93
N GLN A 23 0.31 -4.91 -9.91
CA GLN A 23 -0.27 -4.19 -11.07
C GLN A 23 -0.28 -2.67 -10.87
N GLY A 24 -0.40 -2.19 -9.63
CA GLY A 24 -0.49 -0.75 -9.39
C GLY A 24 -0.66 -0.38 -7.93
N ALA A 25 -0.46 0.91 -7.65
CA ALA A 25 -0.60 1.49 -6.33
C ALA A 25 -1.16 2.91 -6.42
N TYR A 26 -2.08 3.23 -5.51
CA TYR A 26 -2.66 4.55 -5.35
C TYR A 26 -2.53 4.96 -3.89
N LEU A 27 -1.97 6.15 -3.64
CA LEU A 27 -1.96 6.78 -2.34
C LEU A 27 -2.83 8.03 -2.40
N MET A 28 -3.90 8.03 -1.61
CA MET A 28 -4.80 9.16 -1.43
C MET A 28 -4.53 9.76 -0.05
N THR A 29 -4.41 11.08 0.04
CA THR A 29 -4.13 11.77 1.30
C THR A 29 -5.11 12.90 1.53
N ASP A 30 -5.51 13.08 2.79
CA ASP A 30 -6.26 14.23 3.25
C ASP A 30 -5.41 14.99 4.26
N ALA A 31 -4.80 16.10 3.81
CA ALA A 31 -3.94 16.93 4.64
C ALA A 31 -4.70 17.62 5.80
N GLY A 32 -6.01 17.82 5.67
CA GLY A 32 -6.83 18.47 6.70
C GLY A 32 -7.13 17.54 7.87
N SER A 33 -7.44 16.27 7.61
CA SER A 33 -7.71 15.28 8.65
C SER A 33 -6.50 14.42 9.05
N GLY A 34 -5.42 14.46 8.27
CA GLY A 34 -4.26 13.60 8.46
C GLY A 34 -4.47 12.15 8.01
N LYS A 35 -5.59 11.84 7.35
CA LYS A 35 -5.91 10.49 6.87
C LYS A 35 -5.18 10.18 5.56
N ALA A 36 -4.85 8.91 5.37
CA ALA A 36 -4.35 8.38 4.11
C ALA A 36 -5.05 7.05 3.80
N LEU A 37 -5.25 6.79 2.51
CA LEU A 37 -5.75 5.53 1.97
C LEU A 37 -4.75 5.05 0.92
N SER A 38 -4.21 3.84 1.12
CA SER A 38 -3.38 3.16 0.15
C SER A 38 -4.18 2.02 -0.47
N ILE A 39 -4.22 1.97 -1.80
CA ILE A 39 -4.80 0.87 -2.57
C ILE A 39 -3.70 0.27 -3.41
N THR A 40 -3.53 -1.05 -3.33
CA THR A 40 -2.62 -1.81 -4.19
C THR A 40 -3.42 -2.80 -5.01
N VAL A 41 -3.09 -2.92 -6.28
CA VAL A 41 -3.77 -3.81 -7.23
C VAL A 41 -2.84 -4.95 -7.59
N TRP A 42 -3.37 -6.16 -7.60
CA TRP A 42 -2.63 -7.40 -7.79
C TRP A 42 -3.30 -8.29 -8.83
N GLU A 43 -2.51 -9.11 -9.52
CA GLU A 43 -2.95 -10.06 -10.53
C GLU A 43 -3.80 -11.19 -9.93
N SER A 44 -3.47 -11.62 -8.71
CA SER A 44 -4.22 -12.66 -7.99
C SER A 44 -4.21 -12.42 -6.48
N GLU A 45 -5.21 -12.98 -5.80
CA GLU A 45 -5.27 -13.00 -4.33
C GLU A 45 -4.04 -13.67 -3.72
N ALA A 46 -3.53 -14.73 -4.34
CA ALA A 46 -2.35 -15.45 -3.87
C ALA A 46 -1.08 -14.60 -3.93
N ASP A 47 -0.90 -13.81 -5.00
CA ASP A 47 0.26 -12.91 -5.14
C ASP A 47 0.20 -11.76 -4.10
N MET A 48 -0.99 -11.23 -3.83
CA MET A 48 -1.22 -10.23 -2.76
C MET A 48 -0.89 -10.80 -1.37
N GLN A 49 -1.44 -11.98 -1.02
CA GLN A 49 -1.23 -12.63 0.28
C GLN A 49 0.24 -13.03 0.51
N ALA A 50 0.96 -13.41 -0.55
CA ALA A 50 2.40 -13.69 -0.46
C ALA A 50 3.19 -12.45 -0.02
N GLY A 51 2.81 -11.26 -0.47
CA GLY A 51 3.41 -9.98 -0.05
C GLY A 51 3.10 -9.59 1.41
N GLU A 52 1.97 -10.07 1.95
CA GLU A 52 1.48 -9.77 3.30
C GLU A 52 1.93 -10.77 4.38
N SER A 53 2.44 -11.91 3.95
CA SER A 53 2.93 -12.97 4.83
C SER A 53 3.98 -12.45 5.83
N SER A 54 4.06 -13.07 7.00
CA SER A 54 4.99 -12.68 8.08
C SER A 54 6.44 -12.56 7.58
N GLY A 55 7.10 -11.44 7.87
CA GLY A 55 8.44 -11.11 7.38
C GLY A 55 8.50 -10.71 5.90
N GLY A 56 7.36 -10.59 5.23
CA GLY A 56 7.23 -10.20 3.84
C GLY A 56 7.30 -8.69 3.61
N TYR A 57 7.18 -8.34 2.33
CA TYR A 57 7.23 -6.97 1.80
C TYR A 57 6.36 -5.99 2.61
N TYR A 58 5.10 -6.34 2.90
CA TYR A 58 4.15 -5.47 3.58
C TYR A 58 4.63 -5.06 4.97
N GLN A 59 5.11 -6.02 5.78
CA GLN A 59 5.57 -5.74 7.13
C GLN A 59 6.81 -4.84 7.15
N GLU A 60 7.73 -5.03 6.20
CA GLU A 60 8.90 -4.17 6.05
C GLU A 60 8.50 -2.73 5.66
N GLN A 61 7.54 -2.59 4.74
CA GLN A 61 7.11 -1.27 4.30
C GLN A 61 6.31 -0.54 5.37
N ILE A 62 5.38 -1.22 6.05
CA ILE A 62 4.55 -0.56 7.06
C ILE A 62 5.36 -0.11 8.28
N ALA A 63 6.45 -0.83 8.62
CA ALA A 63 7.37 -0.43 9.67
C ALA A 63 8.04 0.93 9.40
N LYS A 64 8.24 1.30 8.13
CA LYS A 64 8.83 2.60 7.73
C LYS A 64 7.90 3.78 8.02
N PHE A 65 6.60 3.54 8.11
CA PHE A 65 5.63 4.56 8.49
C PHE A 65 5.58 4.80 10.00
N GLY A 66 6.20 3.93 10.82
CA GLY A 66 6.50 4.14 12.23
C GLY A 66 5.56 5.08 13.01
N GLY A 67 6.16 6.06 13.70
CA GLY A 67 5.44 7.04 14.51
C GLY A 67 4.60 8.06 13.74
N LEU A 68 4.51 7.95 12.40
CA LEU A 68 3.61 8.79 11.60
C LEU A 68 2.17 8.32 11.68
N MET A 69 1.94 7.05 12.05
CA MET A 69 0.59 6.50 12.19
C MET A 69 0.13 6.54 13.64
N ALA A 70 -1.15 6.88 13.84
CA ALA A 70 -1.79 6.84 15.16
C ALA A 70 -2.00 5.41 15.70
N GLY A 71 -1.87 4.41 14.83
CA GLY A 71 -2.00 2.99 15.13
C GLY A 71 -1.79 2.16 13.86
N PRO A 72 -1.92 0.82 13.93
CA PRO A 72 -1.89 -0.03 12.74
C PRO A 72 -2.93 0.42 11.70
N PRO A 73 -2.62 0.36 10.39
CA PRO A 73 -3.62 0.62 9.37
C PRO A 73 -4.70 -0.47 9.42
N ILE A 74 -5.91 -0.11 8.97
CA ILE A 74 -6.94 -1.09 8.63
C ILE A 74 -6.56 -1.67 7.28
N LEU A 75 -6.49 -3.00 7.19
CA LEU A 75 -6.18 -3.74 5.97
C LEU A 75 -7.40 -4.58 5.60
N ASP A 76 -7.97 -4.31 4.44
CA ASP A 76 -9.11 -5.03 3.87
C ASP A 76 -8.77 -5.43 2.42
N HIS A 77 -9.36 -6.52 1.97
CA HIS A 77 -9.18 -7.05 0.62
C HIS A 77 -10.49 -6.99 -0.16
N TYR A 78 -10.40 -6.60 -1.42
CA TYR A 78 -11.55 -6.43 -2.30
C TYR A 78 -11.24 -6.96 -3.71
N GLU A 79 -12.29 -7.42 -4.38
CA GLU A 79 -12.25 -7.73 -5.81
C GLU A 79 -12.59 -6.48 -6.63
N LEU A 80 -11.76 -6.13 -7.60
CA LEU A 80 -12.04 -5.04 -8.54
C LEU A 80 -13.08 -5.50 -9.57
N SER A 81 -14.36 -5.33 -9.26
CA SER A 81 -15.44 -5.78 -10.15
C SER A 81 -15.67 -4.87 -11.36
N VAL A 82 -15.35 -3.58 -11.23
CA VAL A 82 -15.51 -2.58 -12.31
C VAL A 82 -14.38 -1.57 -12.21
N GLU A 83 -13.68 -1.36 -13.32
CA GLU A 83 -12.72 -0.27 -13.52
C GLU A 83 -13.13 0.51 -14.77
N THR A 84 -12.99 1.83 -14.72
CA THR A 84 -13.11 2.69 -15.90
C THR A 84 -12.00 3.71 -15.91
N SER A 85 -11.36 3.91 -17.06
CA SER A 85 -10.57 5.09 -17.35
C SER A 85 -11.45 6.10 -18.13
N ALA A 86 -11.11 7.39 -18.03
CA ALA A 86 -11.76 8.48 -18.76
C ALA A 86 -11.11 8.68 -20.14
#